data_AF-A0A3A9FHE1-F1
#
_entry.id   AF-A0A3A9FHE1-F1
#
_cell.length_a   1.000
_cell.length_b   1.000
_cell.length_c   1.000
_cell.angle_alpha   90.00
_cell.angle_beta   90.00
_cell.angle_gamma   90.00
#
_symmetry.space_group_name_H-M   'P 1'
#
loop_
_entity.id
_entity.type
_entity.pdbx_description
1 polymer ?
#
loop_
_entity_poly.entity_id
_entity_poly.type
_entity_poly.pdbx_seq_one_letter_code
_entity_poly.pdbx_strand_id
1 'polypeptide(L)'
;MFNGRNDLLVFGKKFSGNAFYTNGKILCQHGTILVNTDIEKMSYYLTPNEEKLNRNRVKSVSSRVINLSSLLPTITVEKIQQAMIYTAKAKLLQNQPDKKKVNRFLTLYKGEKWIFRGISDQIIAAKNV
;
A
#
# COMPACT_ATOMS: atom_id res chain seq x y z
N MET A 1 -2.07 13.70 -13.72
CA MET A 1 -2.41 14.76 -12.76
C MET A 1 -2.39 14.13 -11.37
N PHE A 2 -1.40 14.47 -10.52
CA PHE A 2 -1.34 14.03 -9.12
C PHE A 2 -2.35 14.84 -8.32
N ASN A 3 -3.44 14.24 -7.84
CA ASN A 3 -4.45 14.96 -7.05
C ASN A 3 -4.58 14.28 -5.68
N GLY A 4 -4.01 14.93 -4.64
CA GLY A 4 -3.72 14.30 -3.35
C GLY A 4 -2.36 13.63 -3.38
N ARG A 5 -1.48 13.95 -2.41
CA ARG A 5 -0.02 13.72 -2.43
C ARG A 5 0.48 12.28 -2.66
N ASN A 6 -0.43 11.32 -2.83
CA ASN A 6 -0.20 9.89 -2.79
C ASN A 6 -0.85 9.11 -3.96
N ASP A 7 -1.68 9.71 -4.80
CA ASP A 7 -2.49 8.97 -5.78
C ASP A 7 -1.99 9.14 -7.22
N LEU A 8 -1.93 8.04 -7.97
CA LEU A 8 -1.79 8.09 -9.43
C LEU A 8 -3.15 7.85 -10.08
N LEU A 9 -3.51 8.76 -10.98
CA LEU A 9 -4.79 8.78 -11.67
C LEU A 9 -4.61 8.60 -13.18
N VAL A 10 -5.55 7.89 -13.80
CA VAL A 10 -5.72 7.80 -15.25
C VAL A 10 -7.19 8.07 -15.56
N PHE A 11 -7.46 9.01 -16.48
CA PHE A 11 -8.81 9.50 -16.77
C PHE A 11 -9.63 9.88 -15.52
N GLY A 12 -8.97 10.50 -14.54
CA GLY A 12 -9.60 10.91 -13.28
C GLY A 12 -9.89 9.78 -12.27
N LYS A 13 -9.58 8.52 -12.60
CA LYS A 13 -9.73 7.36 -11.72
C LYS A 13 -8.39 6.90 -11.18
N LYS A 14 -8.34 6.54 -9.90
CA LYS A 14 -7.14 6.11 -9.19
C LYS A 14 -6.76 4.68 -9.55
N PHE A 15 -5.52 4.47 -9.97
CA PHE A 15 -4.96 3.14 -10.19
C PHE A 15 -3.80 2.82 -9.25
N SER A 16 -3.31 3.80 -8.47
CA SER A 16 -2.22 3.59 -7.51
C SER A 16 -2.40 4.50 -6.29
N GLY A 17 -2.12 3.95 -5.11
CA GLY A 17 -1.97 4.72 -3.87
C GLY A 17 -0.58 4.51 -3.28
N ASN A 18 0.06 5.58 -2.85
CA ASN A 18 1.44 5.60 -2.37
C ASN A 18 1.49 6.12 -0.93
N ALA A 19 2.53 5.74 -0.21
CA ALA A 19 2.85 6.25 1.10
C ALA A 19 4.37 6.28 1.26
N PHE A 20 4.85 7.05 2.23
CA PHE A 20 6.26 7.09 2.54
C PHE A 20 6.47 7.16 4.05
N TYR A 21 7.59 6.61 4.50
CA TYR A 21 8.09 6.84 5.86
C TYR A 21 9.54 7.31 5.79
N THR A 22 9.95 8.11 6.76
CA THR A 22 11.32 8.59 6.91
C THR A 22 11.89 8.10 8.25
N ASN A 23 13.16 7.72 8.25
CA ASN A 23 13.93 7.43 9.46
C ASN A 23 15.35 8.01 9.30
N GLY A 24 15.58 9.15 9.95
CA GLY A 24 16.82 9.92 9.76
C GLY A 24 17.00 10.32 8.30
N LYS A 25 18.10 9.85 7.68
CA LYS A 25 18.42 10.11 6.26
C LYS A 25 17.79 9.11 5.29
N ILE A 26 17.07 8.11 5.78
CA ILE A 26 16.45 7.06 4.95
C ILE A 26 15.01 7.44 4.66
N LEU A 27 14.66 7.51 3.39
CA LEU A 27 13.29 7.62 2.89
C LEU A 27 12.89 6.28 2.28
N CYS A 28 11.75 5.74 2.71
CA CYS A 28 11.14 4.57 2.09
C CYS A 28 9.81 4.99 1.49
N GLN A 29 9.71 4.95 0.17
CA GLN A 29 8.45 5.07 -0.57
C GLN A 29 7.93 3.67 -0.89
N HIS A 30 6.64 3.46 -0.65
CA HIS A 30 5.94 2.25 -1.06
C HIS A 30 4.56 2.59 -1.60
N GLY A 31 3.93 1.65 -2.30
CA GLY A 31 2.61 1.89 -2.86
C GLY A 31 2.02 0.65 -3.50
N THR A 32 0.85 0.84 -4.09
CA THR A 32 0.10 -0.19 -4.79
C THR A 32 -0.13 0.21 -6.24
N ILE A 33 -0.31 -0.76 -7.13
CA ILE A 33 -0.76 -0.56 -8.51
C ILE A 33 -1.88 -1.57 -8.75
N LEU A 34 -3.06 -1.09 -9.14
CA LEU A 34 -4.23 -1.91 -9.47
C LEU A 34 -4.08 -2.43 -10.91
N VAL A 35 -3.50 -3.63 -11.05
CA VAL A 35 -3.31 -4.27 -12.36
C VAL A 35 -4.59 -4.94 -12.82
N ASN A 36 -5.06 -5.93 -12.05
CA ASN A 36 -6.28 -6.70 -12.32
C ASN A 36 -6.90 -7.20 -11.00
N THR A 37 -7.19 -6.28 -10.09
CA THR A 37 -7.72 -6.57 -8.75
C THR A 37 -9.24 -6.75 -8.77
N ASP A 38 -9.77 -7.62 -7.93
CA ASP A 38 -11.21 -7.74 -7.67
C ASP A 38 -11.71 -6.50 -6.90
N ILE A 39 -12.22 -5.51 -7.65
CA ILE A 39 -12.65 -4.22 -7.11
C ILE A 39 -13.89 -4.38 -6.21
N GLU A 40 -14.75 -5.35 -6.49
CA GLU A 40 -15.95 -5.61 -5.69
C GLU A 40 -15.57 -6.12 -4.30
N LYS A 41 -14.72 -7.16 -4.22
CA LYS A 41 -14.21 -7.64 -2.92
C LYS A 41 -13.43 -6.56 -2.18
N MET A 42 -12.57 -5.82 -2.88
CA MET A 42 -11.85 -4.71 -2.26
C MET A 42 -12.82 -3.67 -1.68
N SER A 43 -13.88 -3.31 -2.40
CA SER A 43 -14.90 -2.38 -1.90
C SER A 43 -15.64 -2.95 -0.70
N TYR A 44 -15.99 -4.23 -0.72
CA TYR A 44 -16.64 -4.91 0.41
C TYR A 44 -15.80 -4.82 1.68
N TYR A 45 -14.52 -5.21 1.64
CA TYR A 45 -13.64 -5.20 2.82
C TYR A 45 -13.27 -3.80 3.31
N LEU A 46 -13.27 -2.79 2.43
CA LEU A 46 -12.93 -1.41 2.79
C LEU A 46 -14.14 -0.58 3.25
N THR A 47 -15.36 -1.11 3.13
CA THR A 47 -16.58 -0.41 3.57
C THR A 47 -16.75 -0.60 5.08
N PRO A 48 -16.61 0.44 5.92
CA PRO A 48 -16.85 0.32 7.35
C PRO A 48 -18.35 0.17 7.65
N ASN A 49 -18.68 -0.33 8.84
CA ASN A 49 -20.07 -0.47 9.32
C ASN A 49 -20.88 0.83 9.19
N GLU A 50 -22.19 0.70 9.01
CA GLU A 50 -23.12 1.80 8.67
C GLU A 50 -23.08 2.99 9.63
N GLU A 51 -22.85 2.78 10.92
CA GLU A 51 -22.71 3.85 11.91
C GLU A 51 -21.58 4.84 11.58
N LYS A 52 -20.48 4.36 10.97
CA LYS A 52 -19.36 5.19 10.49
C LYS A 52 -19.66 5.86 9.15
N LEU A 53 -20.47 5.25 8.30
CA LEU A 53 -20.82 5.78 6.98
C LEU A 53 -21.75 6.99 7.08
N ASN A 54 -22.74 6.94 7.97
CA ASN A 54 -23.69 8.04 8.20
C ASN A 54 -23.01 9.33 8.67
N ARG A 55 -21.86 9.23 9.38
CA ARG A 55 -21.07 10.40 9.80
C ARG A 55 -20.22 11.02 8.68
N ASN A 56 -19.78 10.25 7.67
CA ASN A 56 -18.68 10.68 6.78
C ASN A 56 -19.04 10.81 5.28
N ARG A 57 -20.30 10.64 4.86
CA ARG A 57 -20.77 10.82 3.45
C ARG A 57 -19.77 10.27 2.40
N VAL A 58 -19.26 9.05 2.60
CA VAL A 58 -18.20 8.48 1.77
C VAL A 58 -18.78 7.96 0.46
N LYS A 59 -18.41 8.57 -0.67
CA LYS A 59 -18.73 8.02 -2.01
C LYS A 59 -18.05 6.66 -2.19
N SER A 60 -18.78 5.69 -2.78
CA SER A 60 -18.32 4.32 -3.01
C SER A 60 -16.92 4.27 -3.64
N VAL A 61 -16.05 3.40 -3.11
CA VAL A 61 -14.65 3.22 -3.54
C VAL A 61 -14.57 2.79 -5.01
N SER A 62 -15.48 1.91 -5.45
CA SER A 62 -15.50 1.38 -6.81
C SER A 62 -15.61 2.48 -7.88
N SER A 63 -16.36 3.56 -7.61
CA SER A 63 -16.54 4.68 -8.54
C SER A 63 -15.26 5.50 -8.81
N ARG A 64 -14.25 5.38 -7.92
CA ARG A 64 -13.06 6.23 -7.91
C ARG A 64 -11.78 5.53 -8.37
N VAL A 65 -11.81 4.22 -8.53
CA VAL A 65 -10.63 3.41 -8.87
C VAL A 65 -10.76 2.77 -10.25
N ILE A 66 -9.63 2.35 -10.83
CA ILE A 66 -9.57 1.65 -12.11
C ILE A 66 -8.42 0.64 -12.12
N ASN A 67 -8.66 -0.54 -12.70
CA ASN A 67 -7.61 -1.50 -13.03
C ASN A 67 -6.94 -1.12 -14.34
N LEU A 68 -5.62 -1.22 -14.42
CA LEU A 68 -4.90 -1.02 -15.67
C LEU A 68 -5.30 -2.04 -16.75
N SER A 69 -5.71 -3.25 -16.38
CA SER A 69 -6.22 -4.26 -17.31
C SER A 69 -7.46 -3.81 -18.10
N SER A 70 -8.25 -2.86 -17.57
CA SER A 70 -9.39 -2.29 -18.30
C SER A 70 -8.99 -1.34 -19.42
N LEU A 71 -7.75 -0.81 -19.39
CA LEU A 71 -7.20 0.10 -20.39
C LEU A 71 -6.28 -0.64 -21.36
N LEU A 72 -5.53 -1.62 -20.85
CA LEU A 72 -4.64 -2.48 -21.62
C LEU A 72 -4.85 -3.93 -21.17
N PRO A 73 -5.71 -4.72 -21.83
CA PRO A 73 -6.04 -6.08 -21.41
C PRO A 73 -4.85 -7.04 -21.32
N THR A 74 -3.76 -6.73 -22.02
CA THR A 74 -2.53 -7.56 -22.04
C THR A 74 -1.54 -7.19 -20.94
N ILE A 75 -1.88 -6.24 -20.06
CA ILE A 75 -1.00 -5.81 -18.98
C ILE A 75 -0.95 -6.86 -17.87
N THR A 76 0.25 -7.10 -17.34
CA THR A 76 0.47 -8.08 -16.27
C THR A 76 1.34 -7.47 -15.17
N VAL A 77 1.37 -8.11 -13.99
CA VAL A 77 2.21 -7.68 -12.88
C VAL A 77 3.68 -7.69 -13.27
N GLU A 78 4.12 -8.69 -14.04
CA GLU A 78 5.50 -8.85 -14.50
C GLU A 78 5.89 -7.70 -15.44
N LYS A 79 5.02 -7.33 -16.39
CA LYS A 79 5.26 -6.17 -17.27
C LYS A 79 5.39 -4.87 -16.49
N ILE A 80 4.55 -4.68 -15.46
CA ILE A 80 4.65 -3.53 -14.56
C ILE A 80 5.98 -3.55 -13.78
N GLN A 81 6.36 -4.70 -13.21
CA GLN A 81 7.63 -4.84 -12.48
C GLN A 81 8.83 -4.51 -13.37
N GLN A 82 8.87 -5.04 -14.59
CA GLN A 82 9.92 -4.75 -15.57
C GLN A 82 9.96 -3.25 -15.92
N ALA A 83 8.80 -2.64 -16.20
CA ALA A 83 8.70 -1.23 -16.49
C ALA A 83 9.17 -0.35 -15.30
N MET A 84 8.87 -0.74 -14.07
CA MET A 84 9.33 -0.05 -12.86
C MET A 84 10.84 -0.15 -12.70
N ILE A 85 11.42 -1.35 -12.86
CA ILE A 85 12.88 -1.56 -12.78
C ILE A 85 13.60 -0.71 -13.83
N TYR A 86 13.11 -0.74 -15.07
CA TYR A 86 13.66 0.04 -16.17
C TYR A 86 13.56 1.55 -15.90
N THR A 87 12.38 2.05 -15.54
CA THR A 87 12.11 3.48 -15.34
C THR A 87 12.89 4.04 -14.14
N ALA A 88 12.92 3.31 -13.03
CA ALA A 88 13.64 3.72 -11.82
C ALA A 88 15.16 3.51 -11.93
N LYS A 89 15.65 2.89 -13.03
CA LYS A 89 17.04 2.43 -13.19
C LYS A 89 17.49 1.61 -11.97
N ALA A 90 16.58 0.78 -11.47
CA ALA A 90 16.80 0.04 -10.24
C ALA A 90 17.93 -0.97 -10.43
N LYS A 91 18.74 -1.15 -9.38
CA LYS A 91 19.79 -2.15 -9.32
C LYS A 91 19.44 -3.20 -8.28
N LEU A 92 19.87 -4.43 -8.52
CA LEU A 92 19.73 -5.49 -7.54
C LEU A 92 20.46 -5.10 -6.26
N LEU A 93 19.82 -5.31 -5.12
CA LEU A 93 20.44 -5.08 -3.83
C LEU A 93 21.60 -6.07 -3.66
N GLN A 94 22.81 -5.55 -3.46
CA GLN A 94 24.01 -6.38 -3.33
C GLN A 94 24.04 -7.17 -2.02
N ASN A 95 23.49 -6.60 -0.94
CA ASN A 95 23.50 -7.20 0.39
C ASN A 95 22.10 -7.67 0.76
N GLN A 96 21.97 -8.94 1.15
CA GLN A 96 20.70 -9.46 1.64
C GLN A 96 20.38 -8.91 3.03
N PRO A 97 19.10 -8.67 3.36
CA PRO A 97 18.69 -8.32 4.71
C PRO A 97 19.11 -9.39 5.72
N ASP A 98 19.51 -8.96 6.93
CA ASP A 98 19.82 -9.85 8.04
C ASP A 98 18.60 -10.73 8.40
N LYS A 99 18.70 -12.04 8.15
CA LYS A 99 17.62 -13.00 8.37
C LYS A 99 17.12 -13.00 9.82
N LYS A 100 18.00 -12.82 10.82
CA LYS A 100 17.60 -12.78 12.24
C LYS A 100 16.73 -11.56 12.50
N LYS A 101 17.12 -10.39 11.97
CA LYS A 101 16.32 -9.16 12.06
C LYS A 101 14.99 -9.30 11.32
N VAL A 102 15.00 -9.83 10.10
CA VAL A 102 13.77 -10.07 9.33
C VAL A 102 12.80 -10.96 10.10
N ASN A 103 13.27 -12.08 10.65
CA ASN A 103 12.43 -12.99 11.43
C ASN A 103 11.86 -12.32 12.68
N ARG A 104 12.67 -11.53 13.40
CA ARG A 104 12.19 -10.74 14.55
C ARG A 104 11.04 -9.80 14.16
N PHE A 105 11.17 -9.08 13.05
CA PHE A 105 10.11 -8.18 12.58
C PHE A 105 8.88 -8.95 12.08
N LEU A 106 9.06 -10.09 11.41
CA LEU A 106 7.95 -10.94 10.99
C LEU A 106 7.13 -11.42 12.18
N THR A 107 7.77 -11.86 13.27
CA THR A 107 7.07 -12.25 14.49
C THR A 107 6.29 -11.08 15.09
N LEU A 108 6.89 -9.89 15.16
CA LEU A 108 6.22 -8.69 15.66
C LEU A 108 4.98 -8.34 14.82
N TYR A 109 5.13 -8.22 13.50
CA TYR A 109 4.08 -7.72 12.61
C TYR A 109 2.93 -8.72 12.38
N LYS A 110 3.17 -10.01 12.65
CA LYS A 110 2.10 -11.04 12.67
C LYS A 110 1.30 -11.08 13.97
N GLY A 111 1.81 -10.47 15.05
CA GLY A 111 1.16 -10.52 16.35
C GLY A 111 -0.14 -9.74 16.40
N GLU A 112 -1.16 -10.29 17.06
CA GLU A 112 -2.48 -9.66 17.23
C GLU A 112 -2.38 -8.26 17.85
N LYS A 113 -1.48 -8.09 18.82
CA LYS A 113 -1.20 -6.79 19.45
C LYS A 113 -0.77 -5.74 18.41
N TRP A 114 0.01 -6.13 17.40
CA TRP A 114 0.39 -5.22 16.31
C TRP A 114 -0.76 -4.95 15.36
N ILE A 115 -1.45 -6.00 14.93
CA ILE A 115 -2.50 -5.92 13.91
C ILE A 115 -3.72 -5.11 14.40
N PHE A 116 -4.14 -5.29 15.66
CA PHE A 116 -5.43 -4.78 16.14
C PHE A 116 -5.34 -3.68 17.22
N ARG A 117 -4.24 -3.60 17.99
CA ARG A 117 -4.17 -2.67 19.15
C ARG A 117 -3.43 -1.37 18.89
N GLY A 118 -2.84 -1.20 17.70
CA GLY A 118 -2.21 0.05 17.29
C GLY A 118 -1.00 0.47 18.14
N ILE A 119 -0.45 1.65 17.83
CA ILE A 119 0.81 2.18 18.37
C ILE A 119 0.68 2.70 19.82
N SER A 120 -0.54 2.99 20.29
CA SER A 120 -0.76 3.54 21.64
C SER A 120 -0.24 2.64 22.77
N ASP A 121 -0.28 1.30 22.58
CA ASP A 121 0.23 0.32 23.56
C ASP A 121 1.72 -0.04 23.34
N GLN A 122 2.36 0.54 22.32
CA GLN A 122 3.70 0.14 21.87
C GLN A 122 4.79 1.20 22.08
N ILE A 123 4.43 2.47 22.30
CA ILE A 123 5.40 3.49 22.75
C ILE A 123 6.04 3.10 24.10
N ILE A 124 5.34 2.31 24.93
CA ILE A 124 5.86 1.77 26.19
C ILE A 124 6.83 0.59 25.97
N ALA A 125 6.64 -0.21 24.91
CA ALA A 125 7.46 -1.39 24.65
C ALA A 125 8.76 -1.08 23.87
N ALA A 126 8.73 -0.10 22.96
CA ALA A 126 9.87 0.25 22.11
C ALA A 126 10.87 1.24 22.76
N LYS A 127 10.52 1.85 23.90
CA LYS A 127 11.43 2.71 24.68
C LYS A 127 12.28 1.94 25.71
N ASN A 128 12.01 0.65 25.92
CA ASN A 128 12.68 -0.19 26.91
C ASN A 128 13.47 -1.35 26.28
N VAL A 129 13.84 -1.25 25.00
CA VAL A 129 14.75 -2.18 24.31
C VAL A 129 15.72 -1.40 23.44
#